data_AF-A0A834REI1-F1
#
_entry.id   AF-A0A834REI1-F1
#
_cell.length_a   1.000
_cell.length_b   1.000
_cell.length_c   1.000
_cell.angle_alpha   90.00
_cell.angle_beta   90.00
_cell.angle_gamma   90.00
#
_symmetry.space_group_name_H-M   'P 1'
#
loop_
_entity.id
_entity.type
_entity.pdbx_description
1 polymer ?
#
loop_
_entity_poly.entity_id
_entity_poly.type
_entity_poly.pdbx_seq_one_letter_code
_entity_poly.pdbx_strand_id
1 'polypeptide(L)'
;MSLIAQIINRLYHRPYLLMTNTVTGVLSISIGDVLQQNLENHWTNNNKNFDNVIGDEQNSTKRFQWDQKRTRNMMFAGVYFSLFGHWWYSFLDRKFPPNQKRSVKKKLLAESAMGPFLVSSVFILFGRINGNGFEKMLSNIKSNFTLICLVEWFVFVPVQYINFRFVPSSFRYLYVATFSIGYDAFLSYVLHRNDRLRQRKRLKNESIFD
;
A
#
# COMPACT_ATOMS: atom_id res chain seq x y z
N MET A 1 -28.88 -21.88 3.42
CA MET A 1 -27.61 -21.12 3.26
C MET A 1 -26.47 -22.11 3.08
N SER A 2 -25.54 -21.87 2.15
CA SER A 2 -24.38 -22.75 1.96
C SER A 2 -23.44 -22.71 3.18
N LEU A 3 -22.73 -23.82 3.44
CA LEU A 3 -21.70 -23.91 4.50
C LEU A 3 -20.71 -22.74 4.45
N ILE A 4 -20.33 -22.34 3.22
CA ILE A 4 -19.45 -21.21 2.95
C ILE A 4 -20.03 -19.90 3.49
N ALA A 5 -21.31 -19.63 3.26
CA ALA A 5 -21.96 -18.42 3.76
C ALA A 5 -22.01 -18.36 5.29
N GLN A 6 -22.17 -19.51 5.97
CA GLN A 6 -22.14 -19.58 7.43
C GLN A 6 -20.75 -19.30 8.00
N ILE A 7 -19.70 -19.84 7.39
CA ILE A 7 -18.31 -19.60 7.78
C ILE A 7 -17.94 -18.13 7.59
N ILE A 8 -18.29 -17.54 6.45
CA ILE A 8 -18.05 -16.11 6.17
C ILE A 8 -18.77 -15.23 7.19
N ASN A 9 -20.04 -15.49 7.47
CA ASN A 9 -20.79 -14.72 8.47
C ASN A 9 -20.20 -14.84 9.88
N ARG A 10 -19.66 -16.01 10.25
CA ARG A 10 -18.99 -16.22 11.54
C ARG A 10 -17.66 -15.45 11.62
N LEU A 11 -16.87 -15.46 10.56
CA LEU A 11 -15.58 -14.75 10.48
C LEU A 11 -15.75 -13.23 10.58
N TYR A 12 -16.79 -12.67 9.94
CA TYR A 12 -17.06 -11.23 9.95
C TYR A 12 -17.99 -10.78 11.07
N HIS A 13 -18.15 -11.61 12.11
CA HIS A 13 -18.84 -11.25 13.35
C HIS A 13 -17.90 -10.49 14.31
N ARG A 14 -18.48 -9.64 15.18
CA ARG A 14 -17.77 -8.69 16.08
C ARG A 14 -16.48 -9.20 16.76
N PRO A 15 -16.40 -10.41 17.34
CA PRO A 15 -15.19 -10.84 18.04
C PRO A 15 -14.03 -11.19 17.11
N TYR A 16 -14.29 -11.63 15.87
CA TYR A 16 -13.27 -12.04 14.92
C TYR A 16 -12.92 -10.95 13.90
N LEU A 17 -13.76 -9.90 13.81
CA LEU A 17 -13.66 -8.85 12.80
C LEU A 17 -12.32 -8.10 12.80
N LEU A 18 -11.72 -7.87 13.97
CA LEU A 18 -10.40 -7.23 14.05
C LEU A 18 -9.32 -8.12 13.44
N MET A 19 -9.36 -9.42 13.77
CA MET A 19 -8.39 -10.39 13.26
C MET A 19 -8.54 -10.57 11.75
N THR A 20 -9.78 -10.72 11.25
CA THR A 20 -10.01 -10.86 9.81
C THR A 20 -9.59 -9.63 9.03
N ASN A 21 -9.86 -8.42 9.54
CA ASN A 21 -9.39 -7.19 8.90
C ASN A 21 -7.86 -7.11 8.92
N THR A 22 -7.22 -7.51 10.01
CA THR A 22 -5.76 -7.50 10.13
C THR A 22 -5.11 -8.45 9.13
N VAL A 23 -5.57 -9.70 9.08
CA VAL A 23 -5.08 -10.69 8.11
C VAL A 23 -5.30 -10.21 6.68
N THR A 24 -6.50 -9.67 6.39
CA THR A 24 -6.82 -9.15 5.05
C THR A 24 -5.90 -8.00 4.64
N GLY A 25 -5.64 -7.04 5.53
CA GLY A 25 -4.77 -5.89 5.24
C GLY A 25 -3.32 -6.30 5.01
N VAL A 26 -2.79 -7.20 5.83
CA VAL A 26 -1.45 -7.76 5.67
C VAL A 26 -1.32 -8.53 4.35
N LEU A 27 -2.31 -9.35 4.00
CA LEU A 27 -2.29 -10.09 2.74
C LEU A 27 -2.36 -9.16 1.54
N SER A 28 -3.27 -8.18 1.54
CA SER A 28 -3.41 -7.21 0.44
C SER A 28 -2.10 -6.52 0.13
N ILE A 29 -1.48 -5.91 1.15
CA ILE A 29 -0.27 -5.11 0.96
C ILE A 29 0.92 -5.98 0.56
N SER A 30 0.97 -7.23 1.05
CA SER A 30 2.00 -8.20 0.68
C SER A 30 1.87 -8.61 -0.79
N ILE A 31 0.64 -8.87 -1.25
CA ILE A 31 0.37 -9.19 -2.65
C ILE A 31 0.75 -8.00 -3.54
N GLY A 32 0.37 -6.77 -3.15
CA GLY A 32 0.76 -5.56 -3.86
C GLY A 32 2.28 -5.42 -3.98
N ASP A 33 3.02 -5.67 -2.90
CA ASP A 33 4.49 -5.66 -2.91
C ASP A 33 5.08 -6.75 -3.81
N VAL A 34 4.57 -7.99 -3.75
CA VAL A 34 5.02 -9.10 -4.59
C VAL A 34 4.77 -8.82 -6.07
N LEU A 35 3.61 -8.27 -6.42
CA LEU A 35 3.31 -7.85 -7.79
C LEU A 35 4.30 -6.79 -8.25
N GLN A 36 4.59 -5.81 -7.41
CA GLN A 36 5.54 -4.76 -7.74
C GLN A 36 6.98 -5.30 -7.92
N GLN A 37 7.44 -6.21 -7.06
CA GLN A 37 8.74 -6.85 -7.21
C GLN A 37 8.81 -7.75 -8.46
N ASN A 38 7.72 -8.45 -8.80
CA ASN A 38 7.64 -9.23 -10.03
C ASN A 38 7.70 -8.35 -11.28
N LEU A 39 7.00 -7.21 -11.28
CA LEU A 39 7.12 -6.22 -12.35
C LEU A 39 8.58 -5.77 -12.49
N GLU A 40 9.22 -5.41 -11.38
CA GLU A 40 10.63 -4.99 -11.38
C GLU A 40 11.59 -6.06 -11.92
N ASN A 41 11.36 -7.34 -11.61
CA ASN A 41 12.08 -8.46 -12.21
C ASN A 41 11.91 -8.51 -13.73
N HIS A 42 10.66 -8.40 -14.20
CA HIS A 42 10.35 -8.41 -15.63
C HIS A 42 10.99 -7.23 -16.37
N TRP A 43 10.88 -6.01 -15.84
CA TRP A 43 11.54 -4.82 -16.39
C TRP A 43 13.07 -4.97 -16.42
N THR A 44 13.66 -5.56 -15.38
CA THR A 44 15.11 -5.79 -15.33
C THR A 44 15.55 -6.80 -16.38
N ASN A 45 14.82 -7.91 -16.56
CA ASN A 45 15.14 -8.92 -17.57
C ASN A 45 14.99 -8.40 -19.00
N ASN A 46 13.96 -7.60 -19.29
CA ASN A 46 13.80 -6.98 -20.60
C ASN A 46 14.94 -6.00 -20.92
N ASN A 47 15.37 -5.18 -19.95
CA ASN A 47 16.49 -4.28 -20.16
C ASN A 47 17.81 -5.03 -20.39
N LYS A 48 18.06 -6.15 -19.69
CA LYS A 48 19.24 -6.99 -19.95
C LYS A 48 19.29 -7.53 -21.37
N ASN A 49 18.15 -7.99 -21.88
CA ASN A 49 18.07 -8.48 -23.26
C ASN A 49 18.43 -7.36 -24.25
N PHE A 50 18.04 -6.12 -23.95
CA PHE A 50 18.40 -4.95 -24.75
C PHE A 50 19.89 -4.58 -24.60
N ASP A 51 20.44 -4.55 -23.38
CA ASP A 51 21.85 -4.21 -23.12
C ASP A 51 22.80 -5.26 -23.74
N ASN A 52 22.43 -6.54 -23.71
CA ASN A 52 23.15 -7.63 -24.38
C ASN A 52 23.20 -7.47 -25.90
N VAL A 53 22.17 -6.88 -26.51
CA VAL A 53 22.14 -6.59 -27.96
C VAL A 53 23.06 -5.41 -28.30
N ILE A 54 23.23 -4.45 -27.38
CA ILE A 54 24.06 -3.25 -27.59
C ILE A 54 25.53 -3.49 -27.18
N GLY A 55 25.86 -4.63 -26.57
CA GLY A 55 27.23 -4.99 -26.18
C GLY A 55 27.71 -4.29 -24.90
N ASP A 56 26.81 -3.75 -24.07
CA ASP A 56 27.14 -3.05 -22.83
C ASP A 56 27.24 -4.06 -21.67
N GLU A 57 28.29 -4.88 -21.70
CA GLU A 57 28.49 -6.09 -20.88
C GLU A 57 28.57 -5.82 -19.36
N GLN A 58 28.91 -4.59 -18.95
CA GLN A 58 28.99 -4.22 -17.53
C GLN A 58 27.63 -4.08 -16.84
N ASN A 59 26.55 -3.77 -17.57
CA ASN A 59 25.20 -3.62 -16.98
C ASN A 59 24.40 -4.93 -16.94
N SER A 60 24.72 -5.90 -17.80
CA SER A 60 23.92 -7.12 -18.01
C SER A 60 24.05 -8.18 -16.90
N THR A 61 25.10 -8.12 -16.08
CA THR A 61 25.38 -9.12 -15.04
C THR A 61 24.53 -8.99 -13.76
N LYS A 62 23.95 -7.82 -13.44
CA LYS A 62 23.19 -7.64 -12.18
C LYS A 62 21.85 -8.35 -12.20
N ARG A 63 21.77 -9.55 -11.60
CA ARG A 63 20.51 -10.31 -11.44
C ARG A 63 19.57 -9.57 -10.49
N PHE A 64 18.26 -9.56 -10.81
CA PHE A 64 17.24 -9.07 -9.89
C PHE A 64 17.26 -9.90 -8.61
N GLN A 65 17.31 -9.25 -7.45
CA GLN A 65 17.29 -9.91 -6.14
C GLN A 65 16.01 -9.54 -5.42
N TRP A 66 15.33 -10.55 -4.88
CA TRP A 66 14.10 -10.36 -4.13
C TRP A 66 14.38 -9.66 -2.79
N ASP A 67 13.66 -8.58 -2.49
CA ASP A 67 13.85 -7.81 -1.27
C ASP A 67 12.86 -8.26 -0.20
N GLN A 68 13.26 -9.25 0.59
CA GLN A 68 12.47 -9.76 1.71
C GLN A 68 12.29 -8.71 2.82
N LYS A 69 13.28 -7.81 3.01
CA LYS A 69 13.21 -6.75 4.02
C LYS A 69 12.10 -5.76 3.67
N ARG A 70 12.00 -5.38 2.39
CA ARG A 70 10.91 -4.57 1.85
C ARG A 70 9.55 -5.23 2.09
N THR A 71 9.38 -6.49 1.72
CA THR A 71 8.10 -7.20 1.93
C THR A 71 7.70 -7.22 3.40
N ARG A 72 8.65 -7.52 4.30
CA ARG A 72 8.42 -7.46 5.75
C ARG A 72 8.01 -6.07 6.23
N ASN A 73 8.65 -5.01 5.72
CA ASN A 73 8.33 -3.63 6.08
C ASN A 73 6.93 -3.23 5.58
N MET A 74 6.54 -3.69 4.39
CA MET A 74 5.17 -3.54 3.87
C MET A 74 4.15 -4.30 4.73
N MET A 75 4.46 -5.52 5.18
CA MET A 75 3.60 -6.28 6.11
C MET A 75 3.34 -5.52 7.42
N PHE A 76 4.36 -4.92 8.03
CA PHE A 76 4.18 -4.07 9.22
C PHE A 76 3.25 -2.88 8.96
N ALA A 77 3.37 -2.26 7.78
CA ALA A 77 2.44 -1.21 7.36
C ALA A 77 1.00 -1.75 7.19
N GLY A 78 0.84 -2.97 6.67
CA GLY A 78 -0.46 -3.65 6.59
C GLY A 78 -1.13 -3.86 7.95
N VAL A 79 -0.36 -4.25 8.97
CA VAL A 79 -0.86 -4.32 10.36
C VAL A 79 -1.32 -2.93 10.83
N TYR A 80 -0.51 -1.90 10.61
CA TYR A 80 -0.86 -0.53 11.00
C TYR A 80 -2.16 -0.05 10.34
N PHE A 81 -2.29 -0.17 9.01
CA PHE A 81 -3.48 0.29 8.29
C PHE A 81 -4.74 -0.52 8.62
N SER A 82 -4.59 -1.81 8.88
CA SER A 82 -5.74 -2.66 9.23
C SER A 82 -6.30 -2.37 10.61
N LEU A 83 -5.44 -2.15 11.60
CA LEU A 83 -5.86 -1.71 12.92
C LEU A 83 -6.54 -0.34 12.86
N PHE A 84 -5.91 0.62 12.18
CA PHE A 84 -6.49 1.95 11.96
C PHE A 84 -7.85 1.86 11.26
N GLY A 85 -7.93 1.15 10.13
CA GLY A 85 -9.14 1.02 9.33
C GLY A 85 -10.29 0.37 10.10
N HIS A 86 -10.03 -0.69 10.89
CA HIS A 86 -11.06 -1.34 11.70
C HIS A 86 -11.74 -0.35 12.67
N TRP A 87 -10.93 0.44 13.38
CA TRP A 87 -11.42 1.41 14.36
C TRP A 87 -12.06 2.62 13.67
N TRP A 88 -11.48 3.07 12.56
CA TRP A 88 -11.98 4.18 11.77
C TRP A 88 -13.36 3.90 11.17
N TYR A 89 -13.58 2.74 10.55
CA TYR A 89 -14.91 2.37 10.04
C TYR A 89 -15.94 2.23 11.15
N SER A 90 -15.55 1.65 12.30
CA SER A 90 -16.41 1.56 13.48
C SER A 90 -16.81 2.95 14.00
N PHE A 91 -15.87 3.89 14.01
CA PHE A 91 -16.12 5.29 14.38
C PHE A 91 -17.07 5.97 13.39
N LEU A 92 -16.82 5.86 12.08
CA LEU A 92 -17.67 6.46 11.05
C LEU A 92 -19.10 5.92 11.08
N ASP A 93 -19.28 4.63 11.35
CA ASP A 93 -20.61 4.03 11.47
C ASP A 93 -21.36 4.47 12.71
N ARG A 94 -20.66 4.64 13.83
CA ARG A 94 -21.25 5.18 15.07
C ARG A 94 -21.61 6.65 14.92
N LYS A 95 -20.79 7.44 14.24
CA LYS A 95 -21.00 8.89 14.06
C LYS A 95 -22.03 9.21 12.97
N PHE A 96 -22.07 8.40 11.91
CA PHE A 96 -22.91 8.62 10.74
C PHE A 96 -23.71 7.33 10.41
N PRO A 97 -24.91 7.15 10.99
CA PRO A 97 -25.70 5.93 10.81
C PRO A 97 -26.21 5.76 9.36
N PRO A 98 -26.54 4.52 8.94
CA PRO A 98 -26.85 4.18 7.54
C PRO A 98 -28.13 4.82 6.98
N ASN A 99 -29.09 5.15 7.84
CA ASN A 99 -30.46 5.52 7.44
C ASN A 99 -30.60 6.94 6.86
N GLN A 100 -29.50 7.66 6.62
CA GLN A 100 -29.53 9.02 6.09
C GLN A 100 -28.68 9.12 4.84
N LYS A 101 -29.25 9.55 3.70
CA LYS A 101 -28.47 9.81 2.46
C LYS A 101 -27.34 10.85 2.69
N ARG A 102 -27.52 11.76 3.64
CA ARG A 102 -26.50 12.73 4.10
C ARG A 102 -25.30 12.05 4.80
N SER A 103 -25.45 10.82 5.28
CA SER A 103 -24.42 10.04 5.97
C SER A 103 -23.25 9.68 5.05
N VAL A 104 -23.53 9.22 3.82
CA VAL A 104 -22.48 8.84 2.84
C VAL A 104 -21.60 10.03 2.48
N LYS A 105 -22.20 11.20 2.20
CA LYS A 105 -21.43 12.43 1.89
C LYS A 105 -20.53 12.84 3.06
N LYS A 106 -21.03 12.78 4.30
CA LYS A 106 -20.25 13.11 5.50
C LYS A 106 -19.09 12.13 5.72
N LYS A 107 -19.31 10.83 5.49
CA LYS A 107 -18.24 9.82 5.56
C LYS A 107 -17.16 10.05 4.51
N LEU A 108 -17.56 10.36 3.27
CA LEU A 108 -16.61 10.68 2.20
C LEU A 108 -15.79 11.92 2.50
N LEU A 109 -16.41 12.99 2.99
CA LEU A 109 -15.66 14.19 3.38
C LEU A 109 -14.67 13.89 4.52
N ALA A 110 -15.06 13.07 5.50
CA ALA A 110 -14.18 12.65 6.58
C ALA A 110 -12.99 11.81 6.07
N GLU A 111 -13.24 10.85 5.17
CA GLU A 111 -12.18 10.07 4.50
C GLU A 111 -11.22 10.98 3.72
N SER A 112 -11.76 11.85 2.85
CA SER A 112 -10.95 12.75 2.03
C SER A 112 -10.11 13.71 2.88
N ALA A 113 -10.65 14.19 4.01
CA ALA A 113 -9.91 15.02 4.95
C ALA A 113 -8.84 14.22 5.71
N MET A 114 -9.07 12.93 5.97
CA MET A 114 -8.14 12.05 6.70
C MET A 114 -7.00 11.54 5.81
N GLY A 115 -7.21 11.40 4.50
CA GLY A 115 -6.21 10.91 3.54
C GLY A 115 -4.83 11.58 3.65
N PRO A 116 -4.71 12.92 3.59
CA PRO A 116 -3.44 13.63 3.79
C PRO A 116 -2.69 13.27 5.09
N PHE A 117 -3.43 13.03 6.18
CA PHE A 117 -2.84 12.62 7.46
C PHE A 117 -2.33 11.17 7.40
N LEU A 118 -3.08 10.28 6.74
CA LEU A 118 -2.65 8.90 6.51
C LEU A 118 -1.42 8.82 5.62
N VAL A 119 -1.39 9.55 4.49
CA VAL A 119 -0.19 9.62 3.63
C VAL A 119 1.02 10.06 4.45
N SER A 120 0.89 11.12 5.25
CA SER A 120 1.97 11.61 6.10
C SER A 120 2.43 10.55 7.12
N SER A 121 1.49 9.84 7.74
CA SER A 121 1.83 8.80 8.72
C SER A 121 2.55 7.61 8.09
N VAL A 122 2.21 7.24 6.84
CA VAL A 122 2.92 6.20 6.08
C VAL A 122 4.40 6.54 5.96
N PHE A 123 4.71 7.75 5.48
CA PHE A 123 6.10 8.14 5.30
C PHE A 123 6.87 8.17 6.61
N ILE A 124 6.23 8.58 7.70
CA ILE A 124 6.84 8.55 9.03
C ILE A 124 7.12 7.11 9.48
N LEU A 125 6.15 6.21 9.28
CA LEU A 125 6.26 4.80 9.62
C LEU A 125 7.42 4.15 8.84
N PHE A 126 7.46 4.31 7.52
CA PHE A 126 8.53 3.76 6.69
C PHE A 126 9.87 4.43 6.93
N GLY A 127 9.90 5.74 7.22
CA GLY A 127 11.11 6.45 7.63
C GLY A 127 11.75 5.79 8.86
N ARG A 128 10.94 5.49 9.87
CA ARG A 128 11.38 4.80 11.10
C ARG A 128 11.78 3.35 10.85
N ILE A 129 10.94 2.57 10.15
CA ILE A 129 11.21 1.15 9.89
C ILE A 129 12.49 0.95 9.07
N ASN A 130 12.75 1.84 8.10
CA ASN A 130 13.93 1.75 7.24
C ASN A 130 15.20 2.33 7.89
N GLY A 131 15.10 2.97 9.06
CA GLY A 131 16.22 3.68 9.68
C GLY A 131 16.70 4.87 8.85
N ASN A 132 15.82 5.45 8.04
CA ASN A 132 16.14 6.59 7.20
C ASN A 132 16.21 7.85 8.09
N GLY A 133 17.24 8.68 7.92
CA GLY A 133 17.33 9.97 8.61
C GLY A 133 16.10 10.85 8.37
N PHE A 134 15.72 11.64 9.37
CA PHE A 134 14.52 12.48 9.37
C PHE A 134 14.44 13.41 8.14
N GLU A 135 15.57 13.96 7.68
CA GLU A 135 15.62 14.80 6.49
C GLU A 135 15.27 14.05 5.21
N LYS A 136 15.75 12.81 5.06
CA LYS A 136 15.44 11.96 3.90
C LYS A 136 13.96 11.61 3.86
N MET A 137 13.38 11.35 5.03
CA MET A 137 11.94 11.12 5.18
C MET A 137 11.13 12.35 4.77
N LEU A 138 11.48 13.54 5.27
CA LEU A 138 10.83 14.79 4.90
C LEU A 138 10.97 15.14 3.42
N SER A 139 12.13 14.90 2.82
CA SER A 139 12.34 15.08 1.38
C SER A 139 11.47 14.13 0.55
N ASN A 140 11.36 12.86 0.96
CA ASN A 140 10.47 11.90 0.31
C ASN A 140 9.00 12.30 0.42
N ILE A 141 8.57 12.81 1.58
CA ILE A 141 7.22 13.38 1.76
C ILE A 141 7.05 14.54 0.78
N LYS A 142 7.86 15.59 0.87
CA LYS A 142 7.69 16.80 0.02
C LYS A 142 7.65 16.49 -1.47
N SER A 143 8.45 15.53 -1.94
CA SER A 143 8.54 15.19 -3.36
C SER A 143 7.41 14.28 -3.88
N ASN A 144 6.73 13.54 -3.00
CA ASN A 144 5.71 12.54 -3.40
C ASN A 144 4.33 12.79 -2.85
N PHE A 145 4.21 13.63 -1.82
CA PHE A 145 2.99 13.82 -1.07
C PHE A 145 1.82 14.20 -1.97
N THR A 146 1.99 15.22 -2.81
CA THR A 146 0.96 15.68 -3.73
C THR A 146 0.54 14.58 -4.70
N LEU A 147 1.51 13.86 -5.28
CA LEU A 147 1.23 12.78 -6.21
C LEU A 147 0.42 11.65 -5.55
N ILE A 148 0.88 11.18 -4.39
CA ILE A 148 0.23 10.09 -3.65
C ILE A 148 -1.16 10.52 -3.19
N CYS A 149 -1.29 11.73 -2.63
CA CYS A 149 -2.57 12.23 -2.14
C CYS A 149 -3.61 12.39 -3.27
N LEU A 150 -3.19 12.86 -4.45
CA LEU A 150 -4.08 12.94 -5.61
C LEU A 150 -4.51 11.56 -6.08
N VAL A 151 -3.56 10.64 -6.27
CA VAL A 151 -3.85 9.25 -6.67
C VAL A 151 -4.79 8.59 -5.67
N GLU A 152 -4.53 8.78 -4.37
CA GLU A 152 -5.38 8.27 -3.29
C GLU A 152 -6.81 8.79 -3.42
N TRP A 153 -7.00 10.09 -3.62
CA TRP A 153 -8.35 10.64 -3.79
C TRP A 153 -9.04 10.11 -5.04
N PHE A 154 -8.35 10.08 -6.19
CA PHE A 154 -8.95 9.60 -7.44
C PHE A 154 -9.34 8.12 -7.37
N VAL A 155 -8.56 7.30 -6.66
CA VAL A 155 -8.84 5.87 -6.50
C VAL A 155 -9.89 5.64 -5.42
N PHE A 156 -9.70 6.20 -4.23
CA PHE A 156 -10.50 5.81 -3.06
C PHE A 156 -11.79 6.59 -2.90
N VAL A 157 -11.95 7.82 -3.42
CA VAL A 157 -13.24 8.51 -3.37
C VAL A 157 -14.37 7.70 -4.06
N PRO A 158 -14.21 7.22 -5.32
CA PRO A 158 -15.25 6.42 -5.96
C PRO A 158 -15.43 5.04 -5.27
N VAL A 159 -14.33 4.40 -4.88
CA VAL A 159 -14.37 3.10 -4.15
C VAL A 159 -15.14 3.25 -2.83
N GLN A 160 -14.86 4.28 -2.04
CA GLN A 160 -15.52 4.53 -0.77
C GLN A 160 -16.98 4.94 -0.94
N TYR A 161 -17.34 5.61 -2.03
CA TYR A 161 -18.74 5.94 -2.30
C TYR A 161 -19.57 4.66 -2.43
N ILE A 162 -19.08 3.69 -3.22
CA ILE A 162 -19.72 2.38 -3.39
C ILE A 162 -19.72 1.63 -2.05
N ASN A 163 -18.59 1.63 -1.35
CA ASN A 163 -18.41 0.96 -0.05
C ASN A 163 -19.47 1.41 0.98
N PHE A 164 -19.59 2.72 1.22
CA PHE A 164 -20.54 3.25 2.20
C PHE A 164 -21.99 3.14 1.76
N ARG A 165 -22.26 3.06 0.45
CA ARG A 165 -23.61 2.99 -0.08
C ARG A 165 -24.18 1.57 -0.09
N PHE A 166 -23.37 0.58 -0.43
CA PHE A 166 -23.83 -0.78 -0.75
C PHE A 166 -23.22 -1.87 0.12
N VAL A 167 -22.03 -1.65 0.69
CA VAL A 167 -21.33 -2.70 1.44
C VAL A 167 -21.73 -2.66 2.93
N PRO A 168 -22.13 -3.81 3.52
CA PRO A 168 -22.42 -3.89 4.95
C PRO A 168 -21.19 -3.55 5.78
N SER A 169 -21.39 -2.97 6.98
CA SER A 169 -20.32 -2.47 7.84
C SER A 169 -19.20 -3.48 8.09
N SER A 170 -19.53 -4.76 8.32
CA SER A 170 -18.55 -5.82 8.57
C SER A 170 -17.63 -6.11 7.38
N PHE A 171 -18.09 -5.93 6.14
CA PHE A 171 -17.32 -6.30 4.94
C PHE A 171 -16.58 -5.11 4.30
N ARG A 172 -16.74 -3.89 4.84
CA ARG A 172 -16.17 -2.68 4.22
C ARG A 172 -14.67 -2.67 4.11
N TYR A 173 -14.00 -3.21 5.13
CA TYR A 173 -12.54 -3.30 5.12
C TYR A 173 -12.06 -4.29 4.04
N LEU A 174 -12.68 -5.48 3.95
CA LEU A 174 -12.37 -6.47 2.93
C LEU A 174 -12.56 -5.91 1.51
N TYR A 175 -13.67 -5.22 1.30
CA TYR A 175 -13.96 -4.56 0.03
C TYR A 175 -12.82 -3.60 -0.36
N VAL A 176 -12.46 -2.67 0.52
CA VAL A 176 -11.40 -1.68 0.24
C VAL A 176 -10.03 -2.34 0.06
N ALA A 177 -9.69 -3.33 0.87
CA ALA A 177 -8.44 -4.07 0.75
C ALA A 177 -8.29 -4.75 -0.63
N THR A 178 -9.39 -5.23 -1.22
CA THR A 178 -9.33 -5.85 -2.55
C THR A 178 -8.90 -4.85 -3.64
N PHE A 179 -9.45 -3.63 -3.58
CA PHE A 179 -9.08 -2.56 -4.51
C PHE A 179 -7.74 -1.90 -4.17
N SER A 180 -7.29 -1.99 -2.91
CA SER A 180 -6.03 -1.38 -2.50
C SER A 180 -4.80 -2.11 -3.03
N ILE A 181 -4.88 -3.38 -3.45
CA ILE A 181 -3.73 -4.15 -3.97
C ILE A 181 -2.96 -3.37 -5.05
N GLY A 182 -3.66 -2.74 -5.99
CA GLY A 182 -3.03 -1.93 -7.04
C GLY A 182 -2.35 -0.66 -6.49
N TYR A 183 -3.00 -0.01 -5.52
CA TYR A 183 -2.43 1.13 -4.82
C TYR A 183 -1.23 0.72 -3.94
N ASP A 184 -1.27 -0.44 -3.31
CA ASP A 184 -0.21 -1.01 -2.48
C ASP A 184 1.04 -1.31 -3.33
N ALA A 185 0.86 -1.81 -4.55
CA ALA A 185 1.95 -1.97 -5.52
C ALA A 185 2.57 -0.62 -5.91
N PHE A 186 1.74 0.39 -6.22
CA PHE A 186 2.19 1.75 -6.50
C PHE A 186 2.92 2.37 -5.30
N LEU A 187 2.39 2.23 -4.09
CA LEU A 187 3.00 2.74 -2.87
C LEU A 187 4.35 2.08 -2.61
N SER A 188 4.42 0.76 -2.78
CA SER A 188 5.65 -0.01 -2.67
C SER A 188 6.72 0.51 -3.65
N TYR A 189 6.35 0.79 -4.91
CA TYR A 189 7.23 1.40 -5.90
C TYR A 189 7.76 2.76 -5.45
N VAL A 190 6.86 3.66 -5.05
CA VAL A 190 7.21 5.04 -4.69
C VAL A 190 8.11 5.09 -3.47
N LEU A 191 7.83 4.27 -2.45
CA LEU A 191 8.61 4.25 -1.21
C LEU A 191 10.04 3.71 -1.42
N HIS A 192 10.24 2.79 -2.36
CA HIS A 192 11.53 2.11 -2.55
C HIS A 192 12.34 2.57 -3.78
N ARG A 193 11.77 3.36 -4.70
CA ARG A 193 12.50 3.81 -5.90
C ARG A 193 13.75 4.64 -5.58
N ASN A 194 13.69 5.52 -4.57
CA ASN A 194 14.81 6.40 -4.23
C ASN A 194 15.98 5.61 -3.61
N ASP A 195 15.68 4.56 -2.84
CA ASP A 195 16.69 3.71 -2.22
C ASP A 195 17.40 2.85 -3.27
N ARG A 196 16.65 2.33 -4.26
CA ARG A 196 17.22 1.63 -5.40
C ARG A 196 18.13 2.50 -6.26
N LEU A 197 17.72 3.74 -6.55
CA LEU A 197 18.56 4.68 -7.31
C LEU A 197 19.90 4.96 -6.60
N ARG A 198 19.89 5.06 -5.26
CA ARG A 198 21.12 5.25 -4.48
C ARG A 198 22.00 4.01 -4.50
N GLN A 199 21.44 2.82 -4.34
CA GLN A 199 22.19 1.57 -4.47
C GLN A 199 22.84 1.45 -5.85
N ARG A 200 22.11 1.77 -6.94
CA ARG A 200 22.66 1.78 -8.29
C ARG A 200 23.84 2.74 -8.44
N LYS A 201 23.74 3.97 -7.90
CA LYS A 201 24.83 4.95 -7.92
C LYS A 201 26.06 4.47 -7.13
N ARG A 202 25.88 3.88 -5.94
CA ARG A 202 26.99 3.34 -5.13
C ARG A 202 27.75 2.25 -5.86
N LEU A 203 27.02 1.27 -6.40
CA LEU A 203 27.62 0.17 -7.13
C LEU A 203 28.36 0.64 -8.40
N LYS A 204 27.88 1.70 -9.06
CA LYS A 204 28.57 2.29 -10.22
C LYS A 204 29.86 3.01 -9.80
N ASN A 205 29.87 3.65 -8.63
CA ASN A 205 31.08 4.29 -8.12
C ASN A 205 32.11 3.24 -7.71
N GLU A 206 31.70 2.17 -7.03
CA GLU A 206 32.59 1.06 -6.64
C GLU A 206 33.26 0.41 -7.86
N SER A 207 32.51 0.14 -8.94
CA SER A 207 33.07 -0.43 -10.18
C SER A 207 33.97 0.51 -10.99
N ILE A 208 34.13 1.79 -10.60
CA ILE A 208 35.08 2.72 -11.24
C ILE A 208 36.44 2.69 -10.53
N PHE A 209 36.48 2.23 -9.28
CA PHE A 209 37.70 2.16 -8.47
C PHE A 209 38.35 0.77 -8.44
N ASP A 210 37.68 -0.24 -9.01
CA ASP A 210 38.22 -1.59 -9.27
C ASP A 210 38.65 -1.72 -10.74
#